data_AF-W9E747-F1
#
_entry.id   AF-W9E747-F1
#
_cell.length_a   1.000
_cell.length_b   1.000
_cell.length_c   1.000
_cell.angle_alpha   90.00
_cell.angle_beta   90.00
_cell.angle_gamma   90.00
#
_symmetry.space_group_name_H-M   'P 1'
#
loop_
_entity.id
_entity.type
_entity.pdbx_description
1 polymer ?
#
loop_
_entity_poly.entity_id
_entity_poly.type
_entity_poly.pdbx_seq_one_letter_code
_entity_poly.pdbx_strand_id
1 'polypeptide(L)'
;MATLIDDVVKLVRHGWRPYQGTVEAAVYERLRCPRAPLPTPGATRRASGPYWFHRADVFLCIGCGRRCSLNRPDGFAPPLPIRYPYSRELPFTLTPQEMVTRLRLLNVNQAAYCLNASASQIYHWIAEGRLRRLKDSPVRVPAEDVQAMMEDWEE
;
A
#
# COMPACT_ATOMS: atom_id res chain seq x y z
N MET A 1 -17.61 18.35 -22.68
CA MET A 1 -18.60 17.47 -22.02
C MET A 1 -17.83 16.64 -21.01
N ALA A 2 -18.13 16.78 -19.71
CA ALA A 2 -17.42 16.00 -18.69
C ALA A 2 -17.87 14.54 -18.78
N THR A 3 -16.92 13.64 -19.04
CA THR A 3 -17.19 12.20 -19.07
C THR A 3 -17.15 11.64 -17.66
N LEU A 4 -17.74 10.45 -17.46
CA LEU A 4 -17.64 9.73 -16.18
C LEU A 4 -16.16 9.51 -15.77
N ILE A 5 -15.28 9.31 -16.76
CA ILE A 5 -13.85 9.15 -16.56
C ILE A 5 -13.23 10.44 -16.00
N ASP A 6 -13.62 11.62 -16.50
CA ASP A 6 -13.13 12.90 -15.99
C ASP A 6 -13.54 13.13 -14.52
N ASP A 7 -14.76 12.74 -14.15
CA ASP A 7 -15.22 12.80 -12.76
C ASP A 7 -14.41 11.86 -11.86
N VAL A 8 -14.16 10.62 -12.30
CA VAL A 8 -13.33 9.65 -11.56
C VAL A 8 -11.91 10.18 -11.37
N VAL A 9 -11.26 10.68 -12.43
CA VAL A 9 -9.89 11.21 -12.37
C VAL A 9 -9.81 12.40 -11.41
N LYS A 10 -10.79 13.32 -11.44
CA LYS A 10 -10.87 14.45 -10.50
C LYS A 10 -11.03 13.97 -9.06
N LEU A 11 -11.94 13.03 -8.80
CA LEU A 11 -12.17 12.49 -7.47
C LEU A 11 -10.92 11.83 -6.91
N VAL A 12 -10.25 10.98 -7.69
CA VAL A 12 -9.01 10.31 -7.26
C VAL A 12 -7.89 11.31 -6.96
N ARG A 13 -7.72 12.35 -7.81
CA ARG A 13 -6.78 13.45 -7.57
C ARG A 13 -7.05 14.20 -6.28
N HIS A 14 -8.32 14.39 -5.91
CA HIS A 14 -8.72 15.05 -4.66
C HIS A 14 -8.79 14.10 -3.44
N GLY A 15 -8.19 12.92 -3.54
CA GLY A 15 -8.05 11.98 -2.42
C GLY A 15 -9.28 11.13 -2.15
N TRP A 16 -10.26 11.10 -3.05
CA TRP A 16 -11.38 10.15 -2.95
C TRP A 16 -10.93 8.77 -3.42
N ARG A 17 -11.57 7.73 -2.88
CA ARG A 17 -11.31 6.33 -3.24
C ARG A 17 -12.62 5.62 -3.60
N PRO A 18 -12.63 4.74 -4.61
CA PRO A 18 -13.80 3.92 -4.89
C PRO A 18 -14.17 3.11 -3.65
N TYR A 19 -15.43 3.18 -3.25
CA TYR A 19 -15.94 2.42 -2.13
C TYR A 19 -16.24 0.98 -2.57
N GLN A 20 -15.55 0.01 -1.96
CA GLN A 20 -15.65 -1.41 -2.29
C GLN A 20 -16.54 -2.21 -1.31
N GLY A 21 -17.07 -1.55 -0.28
CA GLY A 21 -17.94 -2.19 0.71
C GLY A 21 -19.36 -2.43 0.18
N THR A 22 -20.14 -3.17 0.97
CA THR A 22 -21.56 -3.37 0.73
C THR A 22 -22.37 -2.18 1.26
N VAL A 23 -23.36 -1.76 0.47
CA VAL A 23 -24.33 -0.73 0.85
C VAL A 23 -25.69 -1.41 1.00
N GLU A 24 -26.33 -1.23 2.14
CA GLU A 24 -27.66 -1.80 2.43
C GLU A 24 -28.73 -1.26 1.48
N ALA A 25 -29.73 -2.09 1.17
CA ALA A 25 -30.84 -1.73 0.29
C ALA A 25 -31.63 -0.51 0.80
N ALA A 26 -31.82 -0.40 2.12
CA ALA A 26 -32.52 0.69 2.78
C ALA A 26 -31.92 2.08 2.46
N VAL A 27 -30.60 2.17 2.24
CA VAL A 27 -29.94 3.41 1.81
C VAL A 27 -30.50 3.90 0.48
N TYR A 28 -30.65 2.99 -0.49
CA TYR A 28 -31.14 3.32 -1.82
C TYR A 28 -32.63 3.67 -1.82
N GLU A 29 -33.41 3.03 -0.96
CA GLU A 29 -34.84 3.35 -0.75
C GLU A 29 -35.01 4.75 -0.17
N ARG A 30 -34.25 5.11 0.88
CA ARG A 30 -34.25 6.46 1.47
C ARG A 30 -33.85 7.53 0.45
N LEU A 31 -32.83 7.25 -0.37
CA LEU A 31 -32.39 8.14 -1.45
C LEU A 31 -33.33 8.16 -2.67
N ARG A 32 -34.35 7.29 -2.68
CA ARG A 32 -35.25 7.03 -3.83
C ARG A 32 -34.44 6.87 -5.11
N CYS A 33 -33.38 6.05 -5.07
CA CYS A 33 -32.38 5.96 -6.11
C CYS A 33 -32.95 5.27 -7.36
N PRO A 34 -32.97 5.93 -8.54
CA PRO A 34 -33.51 5.34 -9.78
C PRO A 34 -32.61 4.23 -10.35
N ARG A 35 -31.38 4.11 -9.83
CA ARG A 35 -30.39 3.10 -10.25
C ARG A 35 -30.15 2.04 -9.18
N ALA A 36 -31.00 1.95 -8.16
CA ALA A 36 -30.83 0.99 -7.06
C ALA A 36 -30.52 -0.43 -7.58
N PRO A 37 -29.56 -1.16 -6.98
CA PRO A 37 -29.26 -2.53 -7.37
C PRO A 37 -30.50 -3.40 -7.21
N LEU A 38 -30.79 -4.28 -8.18
CA LEU A 38 -31.86 -5.26 -8.04
C LEU A 38 -31.46 -6.32 -7.00
N PRO A 39 -32.39 -6.81 -6.17
CA PRO A 39 -32.09 -7.73 -5.05
C PRO A 39 -31.75 -9.18 -5.47
N THR A 40 -31.61 -9.46 -6.77
CA THR A 40 -31.39 -10.83 -7.27
C THR A 40 -29.89 -11.21 -7.30
N PRO A 41 -29.49 -12.31 -6.63
CA PRO A 41 -28.14 -12.88 -6.77
C PRO A 41 -27.94 -13.29 -8.24
N GLY A 42 -26.94 -12.70 -8.91
CA GLY A 42 -26.65 -12.96 -10.33
C GLY A 42 -27.24 -11.97 -11.33
N ALA A 43 -27.97 -10.94 -10.88
CA ALA A 43 -28.30 -9.81 -11.76
C ALA A 43 -27.01 -9.12 -12.20
N THR A 44 -26.72 -9.14 -13.50
CA THR A 44 -25.63 -8.35 -14.08
C THR A 44 -25.85 -6.89 -13.66
N ARG A 45 -24.86 -6.30 -12.97
CA ARG A 45 -24.85 -4.86 -12.66
C ARG A 45 -25.27 -4.15 -13.94
N ARG A 46 -26.40 -3.44 -13.92
CA ARG A 46 -26.71 -2.49 -15.00
C ARG A 46 -25.44 -1.66 -15.20
N ALA A 47 -24.99 -1.49 -16.44
CA ALA A 47 -23.75 -0.77 -16.76
C ALA A 47 -23.68 0.64 -16.13
N SER A 48 -24.83 1.16 -15.66
CA SER A 48 -25.01 2.44 -14.98
C SER A 48 -25.58 2.30 -13.56
N GLY A 49 -25.07 1.36 -12.76
CA GLY A 49 -25.42 1.23 -11.34
C GLY A 49 -24.87 2.40 -10.50
N PRO A 50 -25.25 2.50 -9.21
CA PRO A 50 -24.62 3.44 -8.29
C PRO A 50 -23.12 3.15 -8.22
N TYR A 51 -22.32 4.21 -8.20
CA TYR A 51 -20.87 4.11 -8.12
C TYR A 51 -20.38 5.04 -7.02
N TRP A 52 -20.03 4.44 -5.89
CA TRP A 52 -19.70 5.17 -4.65
C TRP A 52 -18.21 5.39 -4.51
N PHE A 53 -17.85 6.57 -4.03
CA PHE A 53 -16.54 6.96 -3.54
C PHE A 53 -16.64 7.33 -2.08
N HIS A 54 -15.53 7.24 -1.35
CA HIS A 54 -15.42 7.75 -0.01
C HIS A 54 -14.15 8.59 0.17
N ARG A 55 -14.22 9.55 1.11
CA ARG A 55 -13.09 10.30 1.62
C ARG A 55 -13.35 10.58 3.10
N ALA A 56 -12.53 10.00 3.97
CA ALA A 56 -12.82 9.95 5.40
C ALA A 56 -14.25 9.43 5.64
N ASP A 57 -15.10 10.27 6.24
CA ASP A 57 -16.48 9.93 6.63
C ASP A 57 -17.54 10.32 5.58
N VAL A 58 -17.12 10.87 4.44
CA VAL A 58 -18.03 11.34 3.39
C VAL A 58 -18.07 10.34 2.24
N PHE A 59 -19.28 10.02 1.79
CA PHE A 59 -19.58 9.10 0.70
C PHE A 59 -20.27 9.84 -0.44
N LEU A 60 -19.80 9.65 -1.67
CA LEU A 60 -20.29 10.31 -2.87
C LEU A 60 -20.62 9.30 -3.96
N CYS A 61 -21.84 9.34 -4.49
CA CYS A 61 -22.23 8.53 -5.64
C CYS A 61 -22.11 9.32 -6.93
N ILE A 62 -21.51 8.75 -7.98
CA ILE A 62 -21.46 9.34 -9.33
C ILE A 62 -22.22 8.52 -10.39
N GLY A 63 -23.01 7.52 -9.98
CA GLY A 63 -23.73 6.63 -10.90
C GLY A 63 -24.92 7.28 -11.62
N CYS A 64 -25.37 8.47 -11.18
CA CYS A 64 -26.42 9.24 -11.85
C CYS A 64 -26.25 10.74 -11.60
N GLY A 65 -26.99 11.57 -12.35
CA GLY A 65 -26.91 13.03 -12.26
C GLY A 65 -27.27 13.64 -10.90
N ARG A 66 -27.89 12.89 -9.98
CA ARG A 66 -28.22 13.38 -8.63
C ARG A 66 -27.00 13.57 -7.72
N ARG A 67 -25.88 12.90 -8.03
CA ARG A 67 -24.60 12.98 -7.31
C ARG A 67 -24.74 12.98 -5.77
N CYS A 68 -25.44 11.98 -5.22
CA CYS A 68 -25.76 11.94 -3.80
C CYS A 68 -24.49 11.97 -2.93
N SER A 69 -24.45 12.87 -1.94
CA SER A 69 -23.36 13.00 -0.97
C SER A 69 -23.91 12.77 0.45
N LEU A 70 -23.27 11.90 1.20
CA LEU A 70 -23.68 11.48 2.55
C LEU A 70 -22.51 11.57 3.51
N ASN A 71 -22.77 11.98 4.75
CA ASN A 71 -21.76 12.03 5.82
C ASN A 71 -22.14 11.01 6.90
N ARG A 72 -21.23 10.08 7.22
CA ARG A 72 -21.45 8.93 8.12
C ARG A 72 -22.83 8.26 7.97
N PRO A 73 -23.23 7.85 6.75
CA PRO A 73 -24.54 7.23 6.54
C PRO A 73 -24.63 5.85 7.18
N ASP A 74 -25.74 5.58 7.88
CA ASP A 74 -26.10 4.24 8.31
C ASP A 74 -26.36 3.32 7.12
N GLY A 75 -25.87 2.08 7.20
CA GLY A 75 -26.01 1.06 6.16
C GLY A 75 -24.89 1.04 5.12
N PHE A 76 -23.82 1.80 5.32
CA PHE A 76 -22.54 1.57 4.65
C PHE A 76 -21.67 0.73 5.57
N ALA A 77 -21.13 -0.39 5.07
CA ALA A 77 -20.08 -1.08 5.79
C ALA A 77 -18.91 -0.10 6.05
N PRO A 78 -18.46 0.09 7.31
CA PRO A 78 -17.36 0.97 7.60
C PRO A 78 -16.16 0.52 6.76
N PRO A 79 -15.49 1.44 6.02
CA PRO A 79 -14.29 1.06 5.29
C PRO A 79 -13.28 0.61 6.35
N LEU A 80 -13.09 -0.71 6.46
CA LEU A 80 -12.05 -1.27 7.30
C LEU A 80 -10.74 -0.55 6.96
N PRO A 81 -9.86 -0.27 7.95
CA PRO A 81 -8.59 0.39 7.68
C PRO A 81 -7.96 -0.29 6.48
N ILE A 82 -7.75 0.49 5.42
CA ILE A 82 -7.27 0.03 4.12
C ILE A 82 -6.14 -0.94 4.42
N ARG A 83 -6.36 -2.23 4.15
CA ARG A 83 -5.28 -3.21 4.15
C ARG A 83 -4.41 -2.80 2.97
N TYR A 84 -3.45 -1.92 3.23
CA TYR A 84 -2.33 -1.76 2.33
C TYR A 84 -1.84 -3.17 2.05
N PRO A 85 -1.64 -3.57 0.78
CA PRO A 85 -0.81 -4.73 0.52
C PRO A 85 0.50 -4.43 1.23
N TYR A 86 0.71 -5.08 2.37
CA TYR A 86 1.95 -4.99 3.09
C TYR A 86 2.92 -5.74 2.20
N SER A 87 3.58 -5.01 1.30
CA SER A 87 4.62 -5.57 0.45
C SER A 87 5.75 -5.98 1.39
N ARG A 88 5.72 -7.24 1.83
CA ARG A 88 6.87 -7.88 2.48
C ARG A 88 8.10 -7.91 1.56
N GLU A 89 7.90 -7.64 0.27
CA GLU A 89 8.90 -7.79 -0.79
C GLU A 89 9.97 -6.68 -0.79
N LEU A 90 9.73 -5.53 -0.17
CA LEU A 90 10.73 -4.46 -0.10
C LEU A 90 11.00 -4.08 1.37
N PRO A 91 11.91 -4.82 2.04
CA PRO A 91 12.25 -4.54 3.44
C PRO A 91 12.92 -3.16 3.64
N PHE A 92 13.45 -2.56 2.57
CA PHE A 92 14.16 -1.28 2.62
C PHE A 92 13.75 -0.37 1.45
N THR A 93 13.69 0.94 1.72
CA THR A 93 13.39 1.99 0.73
C THR A 93 14.64 2.54 0.03
N LEU A 94 15.82 2.24 0.55
CA LEU A 94 17.12 2.68 0.02
C LEU A 94 17.72 1.58 -0.85
N THR A 95 18.41 1.95 -1.92
CA THR A 95 19.21 0.99 -2.69
C THR A 95 20.42 0.51 -1.88
N PRO A 96 21.03 -0.64 -2.20
CA PRO A 96 22.26 -1.10 -1.56
C PRO A 96 23.35 -0.01 -1.51
N GLN A 97 23.66 0.62 -2.64
CA GLN A 97 24.67 1.69 -2.72
C GLN A 97 24.30 2.91 -1.87
N GLU A 98 23.04 3.34 -1.88
CA GLU A 98 22.58 4.43 -1.00
C GLU A 98 22.69 4.07 0.48
N MET A 99 22.50 2.80 0.82
CA MET A 99 22.54 2.34 2.20
C MET A 99 23.97 2.34 2.75
N VAL A 100 24.95 1.87 1.97
CA VAL A 100 26.36 1.84 2.38
C VAL A 100 26.99 3.25 2.40
N THR A 101 26.57 4.14 1.50
CA THR A 101 27.06 5.53 1.45
C THR A 101 26.48 6.41 2.56
N ARG A 102 25.21 6.22 2.95
CA ARG A 102 24.54 7.07 3.96
C ARG A 102 24.74 6.58 5.40
N LEU A 103 24.91 5.28 5.62
CA LEU A 103 25.04 4.70 6.95
C LEU A 103 26.47 4.29 7.21
N ARG A 104 27.04 4.70 8.36
CA ARG A 104 28.38 4.24 8.77
C ARG A 104 28.39 2.81 9.33
N LEU A 105 27.27 2.42 9.95
CA LEU A 105 27.11 1.12 10.61
C LEU A 105 25.81 0.49 10.13
N LEU A 106 25.91 -0.74 9.63
CA LEU A 106 24.80 -1.52 9.13
C LEU A 106 24.39 -2.57 10.15
N ASN A 107 23.09 -2.80 10.27
CA ASN A 107 22.57 -3.96 10.98
C ASN A 107 22.67 -5.21 10.09
N VAL A 108 22.48 -6.40 10.67
CA VAL A 108 22.59 -7.67 9.95
C VAL A 108 21.64 -7.77 8.75
N ASN A 109 20.40 -7.28 8.88
CA ASN A 109 19.42 -7.32 7.79
C ASN A 109 19.76 -6.34 6.66
N GLN A 110 20.36 -5.19 6.98
CA GLN A 110 20.83 -4.21 6.02
C GLN A 110 22.06 -4.73 5.28
N ALA A 111 23.03 -5.33 5.99
CA ALA A 111 24.19 -5.98 5.37
C ALA A 111 23.76 -7.15 4.47
N ALA A 112 22.82 -7.98 4.93
CA ALA A 112 22.21 -9.06 4.15
C ALA A 112 21.56 -8.55 2.86
N TYR A 113 20.84 -7.43 2.94
CA TYR A 113 20.26 -6.78 1.77
C TYR A 113 21.32 -6.24 0.81
N CYS A 114 22.38 -5.59 1.31
CA CYS A 114 23.43 -5.05 0.45
C CYS A 114 24.24 -6.13 -0.28
N LEU A 115 24.53 -7.24 0.41
CA LEU A 115 25.32 -8.36 -0.12
C LEU A 115 24.47 -9.44 -0.79
N ASN A 116 23.17 -9.21 -0.96
CA ASN A 116 22.20 -10.19 -1.46
C ASN A 116 22.34 -11.59 -0.82
N ALA A 117 22.52 -11.60 0.50
CA ALA A 117 22.81 -12.80 1.29
C ALA A 117 21.78 -13.01 2.40
N SER A 118 21.74 -14.20 2.99
CA SER A 118 20.88 -14.46 4.15
C SER A 118 21.49 -13.90 5.45
N ALA A 119 20.66 -13.56 6.44
CA ALA A 119 21.14 -13.10 7.75
C ALA A 119 22.10 -14.12 8.42
N SER A 120 21.83 -15.42 8.27
CA SER A 120 22.70 -16.50 8.76
C SER A 120 24.08 -16.47 8.11
N GLN A 121 24.14 -16.17 6.81
CA GLN A 121 25.39 -16.07 6.06
C GLN A 121 26.21 -14.85 6.50
N ILE A 122 25.56 -13.73 6.85
CA ILE A 122 26.24 -12.58 7.47
C ILE A 122 26.86 -12.98 8.83
N TYR A 123 26.15 -13.71 9.68
CA TYR A 123 26.72 -14.20 10.94
C TYR A 123 27.90 -15.14 10.71
N HIS A 124 27.84 -15.98 9.68
CA HIS A 124 28.96 -16.84 9.27
C HIS A 124 30.18 -16.03 8.85
N TRP A 125 30.01 -15.03 7.99
CA TRP A 125 31.11 -14.15 7.57
C TRP A 125 31.72 -13.34 8.72
N ILE A 126 30.91 -12.98 9.72
CA ILE A 126 31.41 -12.38 10.96
C ILE A 126 32.23 -13.40 11.77
N ALA A 127 31.77 -14.64 11.87
CA ALA A 127 32.48 -15.70 12.59
C ALA A 127 33.80 -16.12 11.89
N GLU A 128 33.83 -16.08 10.56
CA GLU A 128 35.03 -16.32 9.74
C GLU A 128 36.02 -15.13 9.76
N GLY A 129 35.61 -13.98 10.30
CA GLY A 129 36.44 -12.77 10.32
C GLY A 129 36.48 -11.99 9.01
N ARG A 130 35.61 -12.32 8.04
CA ARG A 130 35.46 -11.59 6.76
C ARG A 130 34.75 -10.25 6.93
N LEU A 131 33.86 -10.12 7.92
CA LEU A 131 33.19 -8.88 8.29
C LEU A 131 33.51 -8.53 9.75
N ARG A 132 33.92 -7.29 10.02
CA ARG A 132 34.22 -6.88 11.40
C ARG A 132 32.94 -6.63 12.18
N ARG A 133 32.89 -7.16 13.40
CA ARG A 133 31.84 -6.87 14.38
C ARG A 133 32.27 -5.71 15.27
N LEU A 134 31.56 -4.57 15.17
CA LEU A 134 31.87 -3.38 15.97
C LEU A 134 31.03 -3.26 17.25
N LYS A 135 29.88 -3.92 17.33
CA LYS A 135 29.04 -3.96 18.53
C LYS A 135 28.49 -5.36 18.78
N ASP A 136 28.46 -5.78 20.04
CA ASP A 136 27.98 -7.12 20.39
C ASP A 136 26.45 -7.25 20.39
N SER A 137 25.72 -6.25 20.89
CA SER A 137 24.25 -6.30 20.88
C SER A 137 23.62 -4.90 20.77
N PRO A 138 22.78 -4.65 19.76
CA PRO A 138 22.59 -5.46 18.55
C PRO A 138 23.84 -5.43 17.65
N VAL A 139 24.09 -6.51 16.90
CA VAL A 139 25.25 -6.65 16.01
C VAL A 139 25.29 -5.54 14.97
N ARG A 140 26.46 -4.93 14.80
CA ARG A 140 26.74 -3.88 13.82
C ARG A 140 28.01 -4.19 13.05
N VAL A 141 27.90 -4.05 11.73
CA VAL A 141 28.99 -4.23 10.76
C VAL A 141 29.30 -2.85 10.17
N PRO A 142 30.58 -2.46 10.00
CA PRO A 142 30.91 -1.21 9.34
C PRO A 142 30.53 -1.24 7.86
N ALA A 143 30.08 -0.12 7.34
CA ALA A 143 29.69 0.01 5.95
C ALA A 143 30.88 -0.18 5.00
N GLU A 144 32.10 0.19 5.40
CA GLU A 144 33.32 0.04 4.60
C GLU A 144 33.63 -1.44 4.26
N ASP A 145 33.44 -2.36 5.21
CA ASP A 145 33.65 -3.80 4.99
C ASP A 145 32.59 -4.37 4.05
N VAL A 146 31.34 -3.90 4.19
CA VAL A 146 30.24 -4.30 3.30
C VAL A 146 30.46 -3.75 1.90
N GLN A 147 30.99 -2.52 1.77
CA GLN A 147 31.30 -1.92 0.47
C GLN A 147 32.41 -2.68 -0.25
N ALA A 148 33.51 -2.98 0.45
CA ALA A 148 34.62 -3.76 -0.12
C ALA A 148 34.13 -5.13 -0.60
N MET A 149 33.31 -5.81 0.22
CA MET A 149 32.66 -7.06 -0.16
C MET A 149 31.58 -6.91 -1.24
N MET A 150 31.13 -5.72 -1.62
CA MET A 150 30.26 -5.54 -2.79
C MET A 150 31.09 -5.40 -4.05
N GLU A 151 32.19 -4.64 -3.98
CA GLU A 151 33.11 -4.40 -5.10
C GLU A 151 33.82 -5.69 -5.54
N ASP A 152 34.19 -6.57 -4.61
CA ASP A 152 34.81 -7.88 -4.90
C ASP A 152 33.93 -8.85 -5.73
N TRP A 153 32.61 -8.61 -5.85
CA TRP A 153 31.69 -9.46 -6.62
C TRP A 153 31.36 -8.89 -8.00
N GLU A 154 31.75 -7.64 -8.28
CA GLU A 154 31.56 -7.00 -9.58
C GLU A 154 32.72 -7.26 -10.56
N GLU A 155 33.83 -7.87 -10.09
CA GLU A 155 34.95 -8.40 -10.87
C GLU A 155 34.75 -9.88 -11.28
#